data_AF-A0A9E4A3Q9-F1
#
_entry.id   AF-A0A9E4A3Q9-F1
#
_cell.length_a   1.000
_cell.length_b   1.000
_cell.length_c   1.000
_cell.angle_alpha   90.00
_cell.angle_beta   90.00
_cell.angle_gamma   90.00
#
_symmetry.space_group_name_H-M   'P 1'
#
loop_
_entity.id
_entity.type
_entity.pdbx_description
1 polymer ?
#
loop_
_entity_poly.entity_id
_entity_poly.type
_entity_poly.pdbx_seq_one_letter_code
_entity_poly.pdbx_strand_id
1 'polypeptide(L)' 'VFATEPLPEDSELWEMENVLIAPHVSGGTQFEGQYVLEIFGENIGRFVRGELPLRNQVDKSAGF' A
#
# COMPACT_ATOMS: atom_id res chain seq x y z
N VAL A 1 9.09 -4.01 4.97
CA VAL A 1 8.48 -4.63 3.77
C VAL A 1 9.32 -5.81 3.36
N PHE A 2 8.69 -6.90 2.94
CA PHE A 2 9.34 -8.11 2.42
C PHE A 2 8.88 -8.36 0.98
N ALA A 3 9.66 -9.13 0.21
CA ALA A 3 9.28 -9.49 -1.17
C ALA A 3 8.03 -10.39 -1.22
N THR A 4 7.83 -11.20 -0.19
CA THR A 4 6.61 -11.98 0.05
C THR A 4 6.07 -11.61 1.42
N GLU A 5 4.78 -11.29 1.49
CA GLU A 5 4.11 -10.88 2.72
C GLU A 5 2.90 -11.80 2.99
N PRO A 6 2.81 -12.45 4.17
CA PRO A 6 3.77 -12.38 5.29
C PRO A 6 5.11 -13.03 4.95
N LEU A 7 6.14 -12.71 5.73
CA LEU A 7 7.46 -13.34 5.60
C LEU A 7 7.31 -14.85 5.85
N PRO A 8 7.76 -15.74 4.93
CA PRO A 8 7.67 -17.18 5.12
C PRO A 8 8.36 -17.65 6.41
N GLU A 9 7.79 -18.66 7.07
CA GLU A 9 8.32 -19.19 8.34
C GLU A 9 9.70 -19.82 8.20
N ASP A 10 10.04 -20.33 7.01
CA ASP A 10 11.31 -20.96 6.66
C ASP A 10 12.37 -19.97 6.14
N SER A 11 12.09 -18.66 6.19
CA SER A 11 13.02 -17.63 5.74
C SER A 11 14.27 -17.52 6.64
N GLU A 12 15.46 -17.54 6.03
CA GLU A 12 16.74 -17.33 6.74
C GLU A 12 16.80 -15.98 7.48
N LEU A 13 16.00 -14.99 7.06
CA LEU A 13 15.93 -13.67 7.69
C LEU A 13 15.56 -13.74 9.19
N TRP A 14 14.83 -14.78 9.62
CA TRP A 14 14.47 -14.96 11.02
C TRP A 14 15.68 -15.24 11.93
N GLU A 15 16.73 -15.87 11.39
CA GLU A 15 17.91 -16.30 12.16
C GLU A 15 19.08 -15.31 12.07
N MET A 16 18.96 -14.24 11.29
CA MET A 16 20.04 -13.26 11.11
C MET A 16 20.15 -12.31 12.31
N GLU A 17 21.25 -12.41 13.06
CA GLU A 17 21.50 -11.62 14.28
C GLU A 17 21.60 -10.10 14.02
N ASN A 18 21.94 -9.69 12.81
CA ASN A 18 22.15 -8.28 12.43
C ASN A 18 20.94 -7.66 11.71
N VAL A 19 19.76 -8.29 11.78
CA VAL A 19 18.53 -7.82 11.13
C VAL A 19 17.42 -7.62 12.17
N LEU A 20 16.79 -6.45 12.14
CA LEU A 20 15.55 -6.20 12.88
C LEU A 20 14.35 -6.36 11.94
N ILE A 21 13.50 -7.34 12.23
CA ILE A 21 12.24 -7.56 11.51
C ILE A 21 11.10 -6.80 12.20
N ALA A 22 10.38 -6.01 11.42
CA ALA A 22 9.13 -5.39 11.83
C ALA A 22 8.04 -5.68 10.78
N PRO A 23 6.78 -5.89 11.20
CA PRO A 23 5.67 -6.06 10.27
C PRO A 23 5.51 -4.83 9.37
N HIS A 24 4.98 -5.03 8.16
CA HIS A 24 4.78 -3.96 7.19
C HIS A 24 3.56 -3.10 7.54
N VAL A 25 3.65 -2.36 8.64
CA VAL A 25 2.59 -1.50 9.17
C VAL A 25 3.08 -0.08 9.49
N SER A 26 4.35 0.23 9.23
CA SER A 26 4.95 1.53 9.57
C SER A 26 4.45 2.69 8.70
N GLY A 27 3.91 2.41 7.50
CA GLY A 27 3.36 3.44 6.62
C GLY A 27 1.95 3.90 6.99
N GLY A 28 1.25 3.12 7.82
CA GLY A 28 -0.13 3.37 8.20
C GLY A 28 -0.27 4.33 9.36
N THR A 29 -1.47 4.89 9.51
CA THR A 29 -1.91 5.57 10.74
C THR A 29 -3.18 4.91 11.25
N GLN A 30 -3.56 5.15 12.49
CA GLN A 30 -4.86 4.70 13.03
C GLN A 30 -6.09 5.18 12.21
N PHE A 31 -5.90 6.19 11.34
CA PHE A 31 -6.93 6.75 10.47
C PHE A 31 -6.82 6.29 9.01
N GLU A 32 -5.86 5.41 8.69
CA GLU A 32 -5.60 4.96 7.31
C GLU A 32 -6.86 4.45 6.61
N GLY A 33 -7.64 3.59 7.27
CA GLY A 33 -8.88 3.06 6.70
C GLY A 33 -9.88 4.15 6.34
N GLN A 34 -10.00 5.21 7.15
CA GLN A 34 -10.89 6.34 6.85
C GLN A 34 -10.43 7.09 5.60
N TYR A 35 -9.14 7.43 5.51
CA TYR A 35 -8.59 8.17 4.37
C TYR A 35 -8.65 7.36 3.07
N VAL A 36 -8.36 6.06 3.13
CA VAL A 36 -8.46 5.15 1.99
C VAL A 36 -9.89 5.09 1.47
N LEU A 37 -10.87 4.94 2.36
CA LEU A 37 -12.29 4.88 1.96
C LEU A 37 -12.80 6.20 1.38
N GLU A 38 -12.34 7.34 1.90
CA GLU A 38 -12.67 8.65 1.34
C GLU A 38 -12.19 8.78 -0.11
N ILE A 39 -10.90 8.48 -0.35
CA ILE A 39 -10.31 8.54 -1.70
C ILE A 39 -10.98 7.53 -2.63
N PHE A 40 -11.23 6.31 -2.16
CA PHE A 40 -11.87 5.27 -2.94
C PHE A 40 -13.31 5.66 -3.33
N GLY A 41 -14.10 6.17 -2.39
CA GLY A 41 -15.48 6.61 -2.64
C GLY A 41 -15.57 7.73 -3.67
N GLU A 42 -14.66 8.70 -3.59
CA GLU A 42 -14.55 9.76 -4.59
C GLU A 42 -14.19 9.18 -5.98
N ASN A 43 -13.18 8.32 -6.03
CA ASN A 43 -12.66 7.75 -7.27
C ASN A 43 -13.64 6.80 -7.95
N ILE A 44 -14.35 5.94 -7.22
CA ILE A 44 -15.34 5.04 -7.82
C ILE A 44 -16.50 5.84 -8.44
N GLY A 45 -16.93 6.93 -7.78
CA GLY A 45 -17.95 7.82 -8.33
C GLY A 45 -17.51 8.47 -9.64
N ARG A 46 -16.30 9.05 -9.65
CA ARG A 46 -15.70 9.64 -10.86
C ARG A 46 -15.56 8.61 -11.99
N PHE A 47 -15.04 7.42 -11.65
CA PHE A 47 -14.81 6.33 -12.62
C PHE A 47 -16.09 5.89 -13.32
N VAL A 48 -17.18 5.67 -12.57
CA VAL A 48 -18.48 5.26 -13.14
C VAL A 48 -19.08 6.33 -14.06
N ARG A 49 -18.81 7.62 -13.79
CA ARG A 49 -19.26 8.74 -14.64
C ARG A 49 -18.32 9.06 -15.81
N GLY A 50 -17.17 8.40 -15.91
CA GLY A 50 -16.14 8.72 -16.91
C GLY A 50 -15.41 10.04 -16.65
N GLU A 51 -15.36 10.50 -15.40
CA GLU A 51 -14.70 11.74 -15.00
C GLU A 51 -13.23 11.47 -14.67
N LEU A 52 -12.31 11.99 -15.49
CA LEU A 52 -10.86 11.88 -15.30
C LEU A 52 -10.24 13.28 -15.11
N PRO A 53 -9.12 13.39 -14.36
CA PRO A 53 -8.41 12.31 -13.67
C PRO A 53 -9.06 11.92 -12.33
N LEU A 54 -8.74 10.71 -11.88
CA LEU A 54 -9.02 10.26 -10.52
C LEU A 54 -8.09 10.99 -9.52
N ARG A 55 -8.53 11.14 -8.27
CA ARG A 55 -7.68 11.61 -7.17
C ARG A 55 -6.50 10.65 -7.01
N ASN A 56 -5.28 11.20 -6.99
CA ASN A 56 -4.02 10.45 -6.94
C ASN A 56 -3.82 9.47 -8.12
N GLN A 57 -4.37 9.77 -9.31
CA GLN A 57 -4.15 8.95 -10.49
C GLN A 57 -2.65 8.91 -10.84
N VAL A 58 -2.09 7.70 -10.84
CA VAL A 58 -0.70 7.45 -11.22
C VAL A 58 -0.59 7.36 -12.74
N ASP A 59 0.35 8.13 -13.30
CA ASP A 59 0.79 7.96 -14.68
C ASP A 59 1.86 6.86 -14.75
N LYS A 60 1.49 5.71 -15.32
CA LYS A 60 2.39 4.55 -15.46
C LYS A 60 3.53 4.78 -16.47
N SER A 61 3.39 5.77 -17.36
CA SER A 61 4.38 6.12 -18.38
C SER A 61 5.40 7.13 -17.87
N ALA A 62 4.99 8.00 -16.94
CA ALA A 62 5.90 8.88 -16.20
C ALA A 62 6.86 8.10 -15.28
N GLY A 63 6.58 6.81 -15.06
CA GLY A 63 7.31 5.96 -14.15
C GLY A 63 6.87 6.15 -12.70
N PHE A 64 7.34 5.22 -11.86
CA PHE A 64 7.64 5.50 -10.46
C PHE A 64 9.15 5.74 -10.36
#